data_AF-A0A812U5Y6-F1
#
_entry.id   AF-A0A812U5Y6-F1
#
_cell.length_a   1.000
_cell.length_b   1.000
_cell.length_c   1.000
_cell.angle_alpha   90.00
_cell.angle_beta   90.00
_cell.angle_gamma   90.00
#
_symmetry.space_group_name_H-M   'P 1'
#
loop_
_entity.id
_entity.type
_entity.pdbx_description
1 polymer ?
#
loop_
_entity_poly.entity_id
_entity_poly.type
_entity_poly.pdbx_seq_one_letter_code
_entity_poly.pdbx_strand_id
1 'polypeptide(L)'
;MAVEVTYVVQLKTEQHPEGLVAPSDLVVEYKEKKYLKLLGSHHWLVRLICPELYKRHRNPSIATTKTMKDLTQAAVNAFVKMGEEQEDLFEGVADSKKAPLKRKRSCVESGVKTVTLPDYSTAEFYMDQHHSCCPAVLLEPKSLEAVLGYLRGCCEECEKSATRAYNKTGKFKKK
;
A
#
# COMPACT_ATOMS: atom_id res chain seq x y z
N MET A 1 -29.00 1.10 30.34
CA MET A 1 -28.19 -0.04 29.82
C MET A 1 -27.52 0.42 28.55
N ALA A 2 -26.20 0.50 28.53
CA ALA A 2 -25.47 0.78 27.30
C ALA A 2 -25.26 -0.56 26.58
N VAL A 3 -25.73 -0.64 25.34
CA VAL A 3 -25.47 -1.78 24.45
C VAL A 3 -24.40 -1.32 23.47
N GLU A 4 -23.25 -2.00 23.48
CA GLU A 4 -22.16 -1.76 22.55
C GLU A 4 -22.20 -2.83 21.45
N VAL A 5 -22.25 -2.41 20.19
CA VAL A 5 -22.32 -3.30 19.03
C VAL A 5 -20.98 -3.24 18.29
N THR A 6 -20.21 -4.31 18.36
CA THR A 6 -18.93 -4.46 17.66
C THR A 6 -19.10 -5.25 16.37
N TYR A 7 -18.64 -4.70 15.24
CA TYR A 7 -18.66 -5.39 13.95
C TYR A 7 -17.29 -6.00 13.64
N VAL A 8 -17.28 -7.29 13.29
CA VAL A 8 -16.05 -8.01 12.90
C VAL A 8 -16.05 -8.21 11.38
N VAL A 9 -14.98 -7.79 10.71
CA VAL A 9 -14.80 -8.03 9.27
C VAL A 9 -13.97 -9.29 9.08
N GLN A 10 -14.51 -10.28 8.36
CA GLN A 10 -13.82 -11.53 8.07
C GLN A 10 -13.70 -11.73 6.55
N LEU A 11 -12.48 -11.96 6.06
CA LEU A 11 -12.21 -12.25 4.65
C LEU A 11 -11.94 -13.74 4.46
N LYS A 12 -12.80 -14.39 3.68
CA LYS A 12 -12.59 -15.77 3.24
C LYS A 12 -12.00 -15.76 1.84
N THR A 13 -10.88 -16.43 1.69
CA THR A 13 -10.23 -16.65 0.40
C THR A 13 -9.96 -18.14 0.23
N GLU A 14 -9.66 -18.59 -0.99
CA GLU A 14 -9.27 -19.99 -1.23
C GLU A 14 -8.08 -20.45 -0.36
N GLN A 15 -7.20 -19.52 -0.01
CA GLN A 15 -6.02 -19.77 0.84
C GLN A 15 -6.33 -19.76 2.35
N HIS A 16 -7.43 -19.13 2.76
CA HIS A 16 -7.90 -19.03 4.15
C HIS A 16 -9.41 -19.32 4.22
N PRO A 17 -9.83 -20.58 4.03
CA PRO A 17 -11.24 -20.97 4.05
C PRO A 17 -11.89 -20.74 5.42
N GLU A 18 -11.10 -20.80 6.50
CA GLU A 18 -11.53 -20.46 7.86
C GLU A 18 -11.88 -18.98 8.03
N GLY A 19 -11.41 -18.13 7.12
CA GLY A 19 -11.61 -16.69 7.10
C GLY A 19 -10.70 -15.94 8.07
N LEU A 20 -9.99 -14.95 7.55
CA LEU A 20 -9.12 -14.06 8.32
C LEU A 20 -9.90 -12.85 8.85
N VAL A 21 -9.89 -12.68 10.16
CA VAL A 21 -10.49 -11.50 10.82
C VAL A 21 -9.58 -10.30 10.65
N ALA A 22 -10.06 -9.25 9.98
CA ALA A 22 -9.34 -7.99 9.83
C ALA A 22 -9.27 -7.24 11.16
N PRO A 23 -8.08 -6.78 11.59
CA PRO A 23 -7.95 -5.87 12.72
C PRO A 23 -8.79 -4.61 12.52
N SER A 24 -9.43 -4.13 13.59
CA SER A 24 -10.22 -2.89 13.61
C SER A 24 -9.44 -1.70 13.06
N ASP A 25 -8.14 -1.65 13.35
CA ASP A 25 -7.27 -0.52 13.02
C ASP A 25 -7.02 -0.36 11.51
N LEU A 26 -7.24 -1.45 10.76
CA LEU A 26 -7.15 -1.49 9.30
C LEU A 26 -8.46 -1.14 8.62
N VAL A 27 -9.58 -1.15 9.33
CA VAL A 27 -10.89 -0.84 8.74
C VAL A 27 -11.20 0.64 8.97
N VAL A 28 -11.55 1.34 7.91
CA VAL A 28 -11.97 2.74 7.95
C VAL A 28 -13.40 2.82 7.44
N GLU A 29 -14.24 3.56 8.14
CA GLU A 29 -15.58 3.86 7.69
C GLU A 29 -15.63 5.26 7.09
N TYR A 30 -16.16 5.37 5.88
CA TYR A 30 -16.32 6.65 5.19
C TYR A 30 -17.59 6.63 4.34
N LYS A 31 -18.49 7.59 4.56
CA LYS A 31 -19.78 7.70 3.84
C LYS A 31 -20.56 6.37 3.79
N GLU A 32 -20.75 5.74 4.95
CA GLU A 32 -21.50 4.46 5.11
C GLU A 32 -20.87 3.24 4.42
N LYS A 33 -19.72 3.40 3.78
CA LYS A 33 -18.92 2.31 3.21
C LYS A 33 -17.73 2.01 4.11
N LYS A 34 -17.31 0.74 4.12
CA LYS A 34 -16.13 0.28 4.87
C LYS A 34 -14.97 0.04 3.91
N TYR A 35 -13.79 0.49 4.30
CA TYR A 35 -12.56 0.41 3.52
C TYR A 35 -11.47 -0.30 4.34
N LEU A 36 -10.56 -0.99 3.67
CA LEU A 36 -9.46 -1.74 4.25
C LEU A 36 -8.12 -1.11 3.88
N LYS A 37 -7.37 -0.61 4.86
CA LYS A 37 -6.04 -0.03 4.69
C LYS A 37 -5.06 -1.07 4.16
N LEU A 38 -4.37 -0.74 3.08
CA LEU A 38 -3.32 -1.56 2.52
C LEU A 38 -1.96 -1.20 3.14
N LEU A 39 -1.67 -1.81 4.29
CA LEU A 39 -0.38 -1.71 4.95
C LEU A 39 0.51 -2.91 4.58
N GLY A 40 1.40 -2.74 3.61
CA GLY A 40 2.30 -3.81 3.14
C GLY A 40 3.27 -4.36 4.20
N SER A 41 3.45 -3.66 5.32
CA SER A 41 4.23 -4.10 6.48
C SER A 41 3.40 -4.79 7.56
N HIS A 42 2.06 -4.75 7.46
CA HIS A 42 1.20 -5.28 8.49
C HIS A 42 1.04 -6.80 8.34
N HIS A 43 1.36 -7.55 9.41
CA HIS A 43 1.36 -9.02 9.41
C HIS A 43 0.07 -9.64 8.87
N TRP A 44 -1.08 -9.07 9.21
CA TRP A 44 -2.38 -9.55 8.72
C TRP A 44 -2.49 -9.51 7.19
N LEU A 45 -2.10 -8.40 6.56
CA LEU A 45 -2.17 -8.25 5.10
C LEU A 45 -1.17 -9.19 4.42
N VAL A 46 0.02 -9.33 5.01
CA VAL A 46 1.05 -10.25 4.50
C VAL A 46 0.58 -11.71 4.63
N ARG A 47 -0.09 -12.10 5.71
CA ARG A 47 -0.67 -13.44 5.87
C ARG A 47 -1.78 -13.70 4.84
N LEU A 48 -2.60 -12.69 4.54
CA LEU A 48 -3.69 -12.78 3.57
C LEU A 48 -3.18 -12.96 2.14
N ILE A 49 -2.14 -12.21 1.75
CA ILE A 49 -1.61 -12.20 0.38
C ILE A 49 -0.58 -13.31 0.18
N CYS A 50 0.32 -13.47 1.15
CA CYS A 50 1.47 -14.35 1.07
C CYS A 50 1.68 -15.19 2.34
N PRO A 51 0.88 -16.26 2.53
CA PRO A 51 0.97 -17.10 3.72
C PRO A 51 2.34 -17.76 3.89
N GLU A 52 3.01 -18.10 2.79
CA GLU A 52 4.33 -18.72 2.83
C GLU A 52 5.42 -17.76 3.33
N LEU A 53 5.39 -16.49 2.91
CA LEU A 53 6.30 -15.47 3.43
C LEU A 53 6.09 -15.26 4.93
N TYR A 54 4.82 -15.23 5.35
CA TYR A 54 4.44 -15.08 6.75
C TYR A 54 5.00 -16.21 7.64
N LYS A 55 4.99 -17.45 7.16
CA LYS A 55 5.53 -18.60 7.90
C LYS A 55 7.07 -18.59 7.97
N ARG A 56 7.75 -18.12 6.92
CA ARG A 56 9.22 -18.21 6.79
C ARG A 56 9.97 -17.08 7.50
N HIS A 57 9.38 -15.91 7.66
CA HIS A 57 10.06 -14.73 8.21
C HIS A 57 9.42 -14.23 9.50
N ARG A 58 10.26 -13.89 10.49
CA ARG A 58 9.82 -13.32 11.78
C ARG A 58 9.09 -11.98 11.61
N ASN A 59 9.55 -11.14 10.68
CA ASN A 59 8.99 -9.84 10.34
C ASN A 59 8.69 -9.79 8.83
N PRO A 60 7.62 -10.44 8.36
CA PRO A 60 7.29 -10.51 6.94
C PRO A 60 6.72 -9.16 6.49
N SER A 61 7.19 -8.67 5.35
CA SER A 61 6.76 -7.40 4.77
C SER A 61 6.79 -7.50 3.26
N ILE A 62 5.70 -7.08 2.62
CA ILE A 62 5.60 -6.94 1.16
C ILE A 62 5.72 -5.46 0.75
N ALA A 63 5.90 -4.53 1.69
CA ALA A 63 5.96 -3.09 1.40
C ALA A 63 7.11 -2.71 0.43
N THR A 64 8.15 -3.54 0.35
CA THR A 64 9.31 -3.29 -0.52
C THR A 64 9.15 -3.86 -1.93
N THR A 65 8.16 -4.73 -2.16
CA THR A 65 7.87 -5.33 -3.47
C THR A 65 7.49 -4.25 -4.48
N LYS A 66 7.84 -4.47 -5.74
CA LYS A 66 7.52 -3.55 -6.83
C LYS A 66 6.02 -3.48 -7.03
N THR A 67 5.33 -4.62 -7.06
CA THR A 67 3.87 -4.75 -7.09
C THR A 67 3.17 -3.88 -6.03
N MET A 68 3.55 -3.97 -4.75
CA MET A 68 2.94 -3.14 -3.71
C MET A 68 3.23 -1.65 -3.92
N LYS A 69 4.45 -1.28 -4.32
CA LYS A 69 4.81 0.12 -4.61
C LYS A 69 4.01 0.67 -5.78
N ASP A 70 3.92 -0.07 -6.87
CA ASP A 70 3.19 0.30 -8.08
C ASP A 70 1.70 0.51 -7.76
N LEU A 71 1.10 -0.35 -6.93
CA LEU A 71 -0.28 -0.17 -6.47
C LEU A 71 -0.45 1.08 -5.61
N THR A 72 0.44 1.29 -4.63
CA THR A 72 0.37 2.51 -3.80
C THR A 72 0.56 3.76 -4.62
N GLN A 73 1.44 3.73 -5.63
CA GLN A 73 1.70 4.85 -6.50
C GLN A 73 0.53 5.11 -7.46
N ALA A 74 -0.09 4.08 -8.02
CA ALA A 74 -1.29 4.21 -8.84
C ALA A 74 -2.45 4.85 -8.05
N ALA A 75 -2.65 4.40 -6.81
CA ALA A 75 -3.63 5.00 -5.91
C ALA A 75 -3.28 6.48 -5.65
N VAL A 76 -2.07 6.77 -5.16
CA VAL A 76 -1.63 8.15 -4.86
C VAL A 76 -1.75 9.07 -6.07
N ASN A 77 -1.34 8.62 -7.26
CA ASN A 77 -1.41 9.40 -8.49
C ASN A 77 -2.86 9.76 -8.87
N ALA A 78 -3.84 8.89 -8.58
CA ALA A 78 -5.24 9.22 -8.80
C ALA A 78 -5.75 10.31 -7.84
N PHE A 79 -5.21 10.40 -6.62
CA PHE A 79 -5.61 11.37 -5.60
C PHE A 79 -4.82 12.67 -5.63
N VAL A 80 -3.58 12.65 -6.12
CA VAL A 80 -2.82 13.85 -6.39
C VAL A 80 -3.44 14.54 -7.60
N LYS A 81 -4.03 15.72 -7.40
CA LYS A 81 -4.18 16.66 -8.52
C LYS A 81 -2.76 16.89 -9.06
N MET A 82 -2.47 16.37 -10.24
CA MET A 82 -1.43 16.98 -11.05
C MET A 82 -1.91 18.43 -11.21
N GLY A 83 -1.35 19.34 -10.42
CA GLY A 83 -1.42 20.74 -10.78
C GLY A 83 -0.97 20.78 -12.22
N GLU A 84 -1.83 21.35 -13.07
CA GLU A 84 -1.55 21.62 -14.47
C GLU A 84 -0.08 22.00 -14.60
N GLU A 85 0.57 21.40 -15.59
CA GLU A 85 1.88 21.78 -16.06
C GLU A 85 1.99 23.30 -15.98
N GLN A 86 2.73 23.80 -14.98
CA GLN A 86 3.34 25.09 -15.12
C GLN A 86 4.38 24.82 -16.21
N GLU A 87 3.98 25.08 -17.45
CA GLU A 87 4.88 25.28 -18.56
C GLU A 87 6.04 26.11 -18.02
N ASP A 88 7.23 25.52 -17.97
CA ASP A 88 8.47 26.25 -17.74
C ASP A 88 8.68 27.14 -18.97
N LEU A 89 7.90 28.21 -19.06
CA LEU A 89 7.99 29.27 -20.06
C LEU A 89 9.09 30.26 -19.65
N PHE A 90 10.30 29.76 -19.39
CA PHE A 90 11.50 30.59 -19.30
C PHE A 90 12.69 29.84 -19.90
N GLU A 91 12.75 29.88 -21.23
CA GLU A 91 14.03 29.83 -21.94
C GLU A 91 14.91 31.00 -21.46
N GLY A 92 16.15 30.68 -21.11
CA GLY A 92 17.22 31.67 -20.97
C GLY A 92 17.44 32.20 -19.56
N VAL A 93 18.52 31.73 -18.91
CA VAL A 93 19.66 32.55 -18.42
C VAL A 93 20.49 31.68 -17.46
N ALA A 94 21.79 31.77 -17.69
CA ALA A 94 22.91 31.09 -17.07
C ALA A 94 22.95 31.02 -15.53
N ASP A 95 23.73 30.05 -15.06
CA ASP A 95 24.48 30.06 -13.79
C ASP A 95 23.76 30.50 -12.53
N SER A 96 23.21 29.52 -11.79
CA SER A 96 23.12 29.61 -10.33
C SER A 96 22.93 28.23 -9.72
N LYS A 97 23.87 27.85 -8.84
CA LYS A 97 23.79 26.69 -7.93
C LYS A 97 22.53 26.80 -7.05
N LYS A 98 21.38 26.33 -7.54
CA LYS A 98 20.16 26.23 -6.74
C LYS A 98 20.24 24.96 -5.90
N ALA A 99 20.32 25.12 -4.58
CA ALA A 99 20.00 24.04 -3.64
C ALA A 99 18.63 23.45 -4.03
N PRO A 100 18.42 22.12 -3.94
CA PRO A 100 17.17 21.51 -4.36
C PRO A 100 16.05 22.12 -3.51
N LEU A 101 15.21 22.96 -4.13
CA LEU A 101 14.00 23.44 -3.49
C LEU A 101 13.23 22.19 -3.06
N LYS A 102 12.95 22.09 -1.76
CA LYS A 102 12.07 21.06 -1.22
C LYS A 102 10.76 21.17 -1.98
N ARG A 103 10.53 20.27 -2.95
CA ARG A 103 9.26 20.17 -3.69
C ARG A 103 8.15 20.21 -2.64
N LYS A 104 7.32 21.25 -2.68
CA LYS A 104 6.09 21.29 -1.89
C LYS A 104 5.33 20.04 -2.27
N ARG A 105 5.17 19.11 -1.32
CA ARG A 105 4.48 17.84 -1.55
C ARG A 105 3.05 18.20 -1.97
N SER A 106 2.60 17.64 -3.08
CA SER A 106 1.23 17.80 -3.56
C SER A 106 0.26 17.44 -2.42
N CYS A 107 -0.71 18.32 -2.19
CA CYS A 107 -1.79 18.05 -1.24
C CYS A 107 -2.62 16.91 -1.84
N VAL A 108 -2.66 15.77 -1.14
CA VAL A 108 -3.54 14.66 -1.54
C VAL A 108 -4.95 15.05 -1.14
N GLU A 109 -5.88 15.03 -2.09
CA GLU A 109 -7.29 15.22 -1.76
C GLU A 109 -7.80 14.00 -0.99
N SER A 110 -8.38 14.24 0.20
CA SER A 110 -9.13 13.19 0.90
C SER A 110 -10.38 12.88 0.12
N GLY A 111 -10.64 11.61 -0.14
CA GLY A 111 -11.86 11.22 -0.82
C GLY A 111 -11.85 9.79 -1.31
N VAL A 112 -12.86 9.48 -2.11
CA VAL A 112 -13.02 8.19 -2.77
C VAL A 112 -12.83 8.39 -4.26
N LYS A 113 -11.98 7.57 -4.88
CA LYS A 113 -11.79 7.56 -6.34
C LYS A 113 -11.69 6.12 -6.83
N THR A 114 -12.23 5.87 -8.01
CA THR A 114 -12.01 4.61 -8.74
C THR A 114 -10.65 4.69 -9.41
N VAL A 115 -9.78 3.72 -9.12
CA VAL A 115 -8.41 3.65 -9.64
C VAL A 115 -8.32 2.45 -10.57
N THR A 116 -7.73 2.67 -11.75
CA THR A 116 -7.34 1.60 -12.65
C THR A 116 -5.98 1.08 -12.22
N LEU A 117 -5.91 -0.19 -11.83
CA LEU A 117 -4.68 -0.87 -11.46
C LEU A 117 -3.82 -1.16 -12.72
N PRO A 118 -2.51 -1.44 -12.55
CA PRO A 118 -1.60 -1.71 -13.68
C PRO A 118 -1.97 -2.94 -14.53
N ASP A 119 -2.83 -3.82 -14.02
CA ASP A 119 -3.39 -4.97 -14.73
C ASP A 119 -4.72 -4.67 -15.45
N TYR A 120 -5.08 -3.39 -15.58
CA TYR A 120 -6.33 -2.88 -16.14
C TYR A 120 -7.61 -3.20 -15.34
N SER A 121 -7.48 -3.81 -14.16
CA SER A 121 -8.63 -3.97 -13.25
C SER A 121 -8.96 -2.64 -12.56
N THR A 122 -10.20 -2.48 -12.09
CA THR A 122 -10.65 -1.25 -11.44
C THR A 122 -11.09 -1.55 -10.01
N ALA A 123 -10.69 -0.67 -9.08
CA ALA A 123 -11.08 -0.77 -7.68
C ALA A 123 -11.34 0.61 -7.08
N GLU A 124 -12.30 0.69 -6.15
CA GLU A 124 -12.54 1.91 -5.39
C GLU A 124 -11.54 2.01 -4.23
N PHE A 125 -10.81 3.13 -4.19
CA PHE A 125 -9.91 3.48 -3.11
C PHE A 125 -10.44 4.68 -2.32
N TYR A 126 -10.16 4.66 -1.03
CA TYR A 126 -10.26 5.79 -0.13
C TYR A 126 -8.85 6.20 0.31
N MET A 127 -8.60 7.50 0.29
CA MET A 127 -7.37 8.08 0.81
C MET A 127 -7.72 9.26 1.71
N ASP A 128 -7.03 9.37 2.83
CA ASP A 128 -7.19 10.46 3.78
C ASP A 128 -6.04 11.49 3.62
N GLN A 129 -6.26 12.72 4.05
CA GLN A 129 -5.39 13.89 3.82
C GLN A 129 -4.06 13.82 4.59
N HIS A 130 -3.90 12.88 5.54
CA HIS A 130 -2.67 12.81 6.32
C HIS A 130 -1.47 12.32 5.49
N HIS A 131 -0.32 12.95 5.72
CA HIS A 131 0.94 12.74 4.97
C HIS A 131 1.51 11.30 5.02
N SER A 132 0.96 10.42 5.84
CA SER A 132 1.31 9.00 5.97
C SER A 132 0.18 8.05 5.55
N CYS A 133 -0.88 8.56 4.92
CA CYS A 133 -2.06 7.78 4.62
C CYS A 133 -1.77 6.70 3.59
N CYS A 134 -1.89 5.47 4.07
CA CYS A 134 -1.87 4.29 3.23
C CYS A 134 -3.23 4.17 2.54
N PRO A 135 -3.26 3.85 1.23
CA PRO A 135 -4.51 3.74 0.50
C PRO A 135 -5.38 2.64 1.11
N ALA A 136 -6.68 2.89 1.22
CA ALA A 136 -7.65 1.92 1.70
C ALA A 136 -8.57 1.49 0.57
N VAL A 137 -8.89 0.21 0.47
CA VAL A 137 -9.73 -0.36 -0.62
C VAL A 137 -11.12 -0.64 -0.11
N LEU A 138 -12.14 -0.40 -0.94
CA LEU A 138 -13.51 -0.73 -0.59
C LEU A 138 -13.69 -2.21 -0.24
N LEU A 139 -14.33 -2.52 0.90
CA LEU A 139 -14.68 -3.88 1.32
C LEU A 139 -15.88 -4.44 0.53
N GLU A 140 -15.84 -4.34 -0.80
CA GLU A 140 -16.76 -5.01 -1.71
C GLU A 140 -16.02 -6.14 -2.45
N PRO A 141 -16.68 -7.28 -2.73
CA PRO A 141 -16.04 -8.43 -3.36
C PRO A 141 -15.27 -8.09 -4.63
N LYS A 142 -15.86 -7.28 -5.53
CA LYS A 142 -15.24 -6.91 -6.81
C LYS A 142 -13.94 -6.10 -6.65
N SER A 143 -13.97 -5.08 -5.80
CA SER A 143 -12.81 -4.21 -5.57
C SER A 143 -11.70 -4.96 -4.81
N LEU A 144 -12.08 -5.79 -3.83
CA LEU A 144 -11.14 -6.63 -3.09
C LEU A 144 -10.50 -7.71 -3.97
N GLU A 145 -11.28 -8.38 -4.82
CA GLU A 145 -10.78 -9.42 -5.70
C GLU A 145 -9.76 -8.87 -6.70
N ALA A 146 -10.05 -7.71 -7.32
CA ALA A 146 -9.10 -7.03 -8.19
C ALA A 146 -7.77 -6.72 -7.48
N VAL A 147 -7.83 -6.09 -6.30
CA VAL A 147 -6.63 -5.71 -5.55
C VAL A 147 -5.86 -6.91 -5.02
N LEU A 148 -6.54 -7.90 -4.42
CA LEU A 148 -5.89 -9.10 -3.90
C LEU A 148 -5.32 -9.94 -5.04
N GLY A 149 -6.00 -10.02 -6.18
CA GLY A 149 -5.52 -10.65 -7.40
C GLY A 149 -4.21 -10.04 -7.87
N TYR A 150 -4.16 -8.71 -8.00
CA TYR A 150 -2.94 -7.99 -8.36
C TYR A 150 -1.81 -8.21 -7.32
N LEU A 151 -2.12 -8.14 -6.03
CA LEU A 151 -1.15 -8.28 -4.95
C LEU A 151 -0.60 -9.71 -4.80
N ARG A 152 -1.21 -10.75 -5.41
CA ARG A 152 -0.59 -12.09 -5.45
C ARG A 152 0.79 -12.06 -6.12
N GLY A 153 1.04 -11.13 -7.05
CA GLY A 153 2.36 -10.92 -7.65
C GLY A 153 3.46 -10.60 -6.64
N CYS A 154 3.11 -10.03 -5.46
CA CYS A 154 4.05 -9.80 -4.36
C CYS A 154 4.70 -11.11 -3.89
N CYS A 155 3.96 -12.22 -3.88
CA CYS A 155 4.51 -13.51 -3.47
C CYS A 155 5.62 -13.98 -4.40
N GLU A 156 5.40 -13.87 -5.71
CA GLU A 156 6.39 -14.30 -6.70
C GLU A 156 7.68 -13.48 -6.59
N GLU A 157 7.57 -12.17 -6.33
CA GLU A 157 8.74 -11.31 -6.11
C GLU A 157 9.48 -11.65 -4.82
N CYS A 158 8.74 -11.96 -3.76
CA CYS A 158 9.31 -12.37 -2.47
C CYS A 158 10.07 -13.69 -2.57
N GLU A 159 9.56 -14.66 -3.35
CA GLU A 159 10.26 -15.92 -3.59
C GLU A 159 11.53 -15.72 -4.42
N LYS A 160 11.49 -14.84 -5.44
CA LYS A 160 12.65 -14.52 -6.29
C LYS A 160 13.73 -13.71 -5.56
N SER A 161 13.37 -12.94 -4.53
CA SER A 161 14.28 -12.04 -3.80
C SER A 161 14.99 -12.68 -2.60
N ALA A 162 14.80 -13.99 -2.37
CA ALA A 162 15.50 -14.77 -1.35
C ALA A 162 16.99 -14.98 -1.71
N THR A 163 17.80 -13.92 -1.73
CA THR A 163 19.28 -13.98 -1.68
C THR A 163 19.88 -12.58 -1.52
N ARG A 164 19.82 -12.04 -0.30
CA ARG A 164 20.94 -11.24 0.20
C ARG A 164 21.55 -11.98 1.36
N ALA A 165 22.59 -12.75 1.07
CA ALA A 165 23.51 -13.23 2.09
C ALA A 165 24.01 -12.02 2.87
N TYR A 166 23.70 -11.99 4.16
CA TYR A 166 24.20 -10.96 5.05
C TYR A 166 25.70 -11.23 5.24
N ASN A 167 26.55 -10.59 4.44
CA ASN A 167 27.98 -10.59 4.68
C ASN A 167 28.19 -9.90 6.02
N LYS A 168 28.48 -10.67 7.08
CA LYS A 168 28.96 -10.17 8.36
C LYS A 168 30.26 -9.40 8.10
N THR A 169 30.16 -8.09 7.86
CA THR A 169 31.30 -7.17 7.92
C THR A 169 31.66 -6.89 9.38
N GLY A 170 31.88 -7.94 10.15
CA GLY A 170 32.44 -7.86 11.50
C GLY A 170 33.93 -8.19 11.44
N LYS A 171 34.79 -7.18 11.28
CA LYS A 171 36.21 -7.31 11.64
C LYS A 171 36.31 -7.39 13.17
N PHE A 172 35.90 -8.51 13.77
CA PHE A 172 36.26 -8.85 15.15
C PHE A 172 37.64 -9.50 15.12
N LYS A 173 38.70 -8.68 15.16
CA LYS A 173 39.99 -9.17 15.66
C LYS A 173 39.84 -9.33 17.17
N LYS A 174 39.85 -10.58 17.66
CA LYS A 174 40.07 -10.85 19.08
C LYS A 174 41.44 -10.27 19.44
N LYS A 175 41.47 -9.40 20.45
CA LYS A 175 42.70 -9.13 21.21
C LYS A 175 43.00 -10.34 22.08
#